data_AF-A0A2M7Q1Q4-F1
#
_entry.id   AF-A0A2M7Q1Q4-F1
#
_cell.length_a   1.000
_cell.length_b   1.000
_cell.length_c   1.000
_cell.angle_alpha   90.00
_cell.angle_beta   90.00
_cell.angle_gamma   90.00
#
_symmetry.space_group_name_H-M   'P 1'
#
loop_
_entity.id
_entity.type
_entity.pdbx_description
1 polymer ?
#
loop_
_entity_poly.entity_id
_entity_poly.type
_entity_poly.pdbx_seq_one_letter_code
_entity_poly.pdbx_strand_id
1 'polypeptide(L)'
;MRWIQIAAAIIAAAIIATTQATAGEITLRDLDLYPQIDYSKTIQLAHNDAGEHSAAVGAMAASTEEPFEEPFMDGDKLHGYLGAASLLTALLTAATAPDSENPALRGQPIKKGFHHYAGLTAAALGGAAVLSGFIQHTEDLEPSLLDPDTAHMLLGVLATSAYAYAVSKGPKKYGMGSGGHAAAGIAGASMMGMAIYLEF
;
A
#
# COMPACT_ATOMS: atom_id res chain seq x y z
N MET A 1 22.68 -7.79 0.30
CA MET A 1 21.98 -8.77 1.19
C MET A 1 21.44 -8.19 2.51
N ARG A 2 21.85 -7.00 3.00
CA ARG A 2 21.32 -6.43 4.26
C ARG A 2 20.02 -5.61 4.10
N TRP A 3 19.74 -5.08 2.91
CA TRP A 3 18.60 -4.19 2.66
C TRP A 3 17.27 -4.94 2.49
N ILE A 4 17.31 -6.14 1.90
CA ILE A 4 16.16 -7.08 1.86
C ILE A 4 15.70 -7.41 3.29
N GLN A 5 16.61 -7.47 4.26
CA GLN A 5 16.28 -7.72 5.66
C GLN A 5 15.62 -6.50 6.33
N ILE A 6 15.93 -5.27 5.88
CA ILE A 6 15.30 -4.04 6.37
C ILE A 6 13.90 -3.89 5.76
N ALA A 7 13.75 -4.13 4.45
CA ALA A 7 12.45 -4.17 3.80
C ALA A 7 11.55 -5.25 4.43
N ALA A 8 12.07 -6.44 4.67
CA ALA A 8 11.35 -7.51 5.37
C ALA A 8 10.98 -7.13 6.81
N ALA A 9 11.84 -6.39 7.53
CA ALA A 9 11.53 -5.91 8.88
C ALA A 9 10.44 -4.81 8.87
N ILE A 10 10.41 -3.96 7.85
CA ILE A 10 9.37 -2.93 7.65
C ILE A 10 8.04 -3.59 7.27
N ILE A 11 8.06 -4.59 6.38
CA ILE A 11 6.91 -5.41 6.02
C ILE A 11 6.36 -6.13 7.26
N ALA A 12 7.23 -6.76 8.05
CA ALA A 12 6.83 -7.40 9.30
C ALA A 12 6.20 -6.40 10.29
N ALA A 13 6.75 -5.19 10.41
CA ALA A 13 6.18 -4.14 11.25
C ALA A 13 4.82 -3.63 10.74
N ALA A 14 4.65 -3.49 9.42
CA ALA A 14 3.39 -3.09 8.79
C ALA A 14 2.31 -4.18 8.94
N ILE A 15 2.67 -5.46 8.78
CA ILE A 15 1.77 -6.61 9.01
C ILE A 15 1.38 -6.72 10.49
N ILE A 16 2.33 -6.51 11.41
CA ILE A 16 2.05 -6.52 12.87
C ILE A 16 1.14 -5.35 13.25
N ALA A 17 1.26 -4.20 12.58
CA ALA A 17 0.42 -3.03 12.83
C ALA A 17 -1.01 -3.20 12.28
N THR A 18 -1.20 -3.92 11.17
CA THR A 18 -2.53 -4.18 10.57
C THR A 18 -3.23 -5.41 11.16
N THR A 19 -2.50 -6.40 11.68
CA THR A 19 -3.09 -7.61 12.30
C THR A 19 -3.72 -7.38 13.66
N GLN A 20 -3.43 -6.27 14.36
CA GLN A 20 -4.17 -5.92 15.58
C GLN A 20 -5.62 -5.45 15.33
N ALA A 21 -6.02 -5.29 14.06
CA ALA A 21 -7.39 -4.96 13.64
C ALA A 21 -8.32 -6.19 13.54
N THR A 22 -7.78 -7.40 13.47
CA THR A 22 -8.52 -8.64 13.28
C THR A 22 -8.17 -9.60 14.40
N ALA A 23 -9.13 -9.87 15.29
CA ALA A 23 -9.00 -10.94 16.27
C ALA A 23 -8.95 -12.28 15.53
N GLY A 24 -7.73 -12.73 15.25
CA GLY A 24 -7.39 -14.02 14.68
C GLY A 24 -5.88 -14.18 14.82
N GLU A 25 -5.44 -15.11 15.66
CA GLU A 25 -4.04 -15.48 15.82
C GLU A 25 -3.48 -15.92 14.45
N ILE A 26 -2.72 -15.06 13.79
CA ILE A 26 -1.89 -15.46 12.66
C ILE A 26 -0.53 -15.79 13.23
N THR A 27 -0.26 -17.08 13.43
CA THR A 27 1.07 -17.58 13.75
C THR A 27 1.98 -17.33 12.55
N LEU A 28 3.10 -16.62 12.75
CA LEU A 28 4.18 -16.41 11.74
C LEU A 28 4.78 -17.71 11.17
N ARG A 29 4.33 -18.86 11.66
CA ARG A 29 4.80 -20.19 11.29
C ARG A 29 4.16 -20.73 10.01
N ASP A 30 3.03 -20.15 9.57
CA ASP A 30 2.27 -20.59 8.39
C ASP A 30 2.40 -19.65 7.18
N LEU A 31 3.20 -18.57 7.29
CA LEU A 31 3.49 -17.67 6.18
C LEU A 31 4.71 -18.19 5.41
N ASP A 32 4.49 -19.10 4.48
CA ASP A 32 5.50 -19.52 3.50
C ASP A 32 5.73 -18.36 2.51
N LEU A 33 6.53 -17.38 2.93
CA LEU A 33 6.88 -16.15 2.20
C LEU A 33 7.81 -16.39 1.00
N TYR A 34 8.13 -17.65 0.70
CA TYR A 34 8.93 -18.04 -0.46
C TYR A 34 8.23 -19.17 -1.22
N PRO A 35 7.23 -18.88 -2.08
CA PRO A 35 6.95 -19.81 -3.15
C PRO A 35 8.24 -19.99 -3.95
N GLN A 36 8.80 -21.20 -3.95
CA GLN A 36 9.88 -21.54 -4.86
C GLN A 36 9.33 -21.40 -6.27
N ILE A 37 9.59 -20.25 -6.89
CA ILE A 37 9.29 -20.03 -8.30
C ILE A 37 10.17 -21.02 -9.06
N ASP A 38 9.53 -22.02 -9.64
CA ASP A 38 10.16 -22.98 -10.52
C ASP A 38 10.50 -22.26 -11.84
N TYR A 39 11.69 -21.65 -11.88
CA TYR A 39 12.23 -20.92 -13.04
C TYR A 39 12.43 -21.78 -14.30
N SER A 40 12.11 -23.09 -14.25
CA SER A 40 12.41 -24.01 -15.35
C SER A 40 11.49 -23.90 -16.57
N LYS A 41 10.40 -23.13 -16.51
CA LYS A 41 9.39 -23.08 -17.61
C LYS A 41 9.12 -21.72 -18.23
N THR A 42 9.66 -20.63 -17.70
CA THR A 42 9.30 -19.26 -18.17
C THR A 42 10.46 -18.51 -18.84
N ILE A 43 11.69 -19.05 -18.81
CA ILE A 43 12.82 -18.48 -19.58
C ILE A 43 13.03 -19.32 -20.84
N GLN A 44 12.13 -19.16 -21.79
CA GLN A 44 12.37 -19.46 -23.21
C GLN A 44 12.04 -18.21 -24.01
N LEU A 45 12.88 -17.18 -23.90
CA LEU A 45 12.89 -16.05 -24.81
C LEU A 45 14.32 -15.79 -25.27
N ALA A 46 14.52 -16.10 -26.56
CA ALA A 46 15.64 -15.79 -27.47
C ALA A 46 17.04 -16.36 -27.16
N HIS A 47 17.28 -17.59 -27.59
CA HIS A 47 18.62 -18.02 -28.03
C HIS A 47 18.90 -17.30 -29.37
N ASN A 48 19.72 -16.24 -29.36
CA ASN A 48 20.26 -15.69 -30.60
C ASN A 48 21.40 -16.61 -31.05
N ASP A 49 21.05 -17.64 -31.81
CA ASP A 49 22.02 -18.34 -32.65
C ASP A 49 22.58 -17.33 -33.65
N ALA A 50 23.84 -16.96 -33.47
CA ALA A 50 24.63 -16.26 -34.47
C ALA A 50 24.94 -17.26 -35.61
N GLY A 51 23.93 -17.55 -36.43
CA GLY A 51 24.03 -18.33 -37.66
C GLY A 51 23.92 -17.41 -38.86
N GLU A 52 25.03 -17.25 -39.57
CA GLU A 52 25.13 -16.57 -40.86
C GLU A 52 24.06 -17.06 -41.85
N HIS A 53 23.22 -16.17 -42.41
CA HIS A 53 22.66 -16.38 -43.76
C HIS A 53 22.23 -15.05 -44.41
N SER A 54 23.06 -14.64 -45.39
CA SER A 54 22.81 -13.96 -46.66
C SER A 54 21.58 -13.04 -46.85
N ALA A 55 21.88 -11.86 -47.39
CA ALA A 55 20.95 -10.82 -47.80
C ALA A 55 19.79 -11.31 -48.69
N ALA A 56 18.57 -11.04 -48.24
CA ALA A 56 17.39 -10.93 -49.09
C ALA A 56 16.62 -9.66 -48.67
N VAL A 57 16.84 -8.58 -49.41
CA VAL A 57 15.98 -7.39 -49.41
C VAL A 57 14.65 -7.81 -50.03
N GLY A 58 13.66 -8.12 -49.19
CA GLY A 58 12.33 -8.54 -49.62
C GLY A 58 11.28 -7.93 -48.71
N ALA A 59 10.57 -6.93 -49.24
CA ALA A 59 9.32 -6.35 -48.77
C ALA A 59 9.05 -6.49 -47.26
N MET A 60 9.35 -5.43 -46.49
CA MET A 60 8.74 -5.25 -45.18
C MET A 60 7.23 -5.13 -45.40
N ALA A 61 6.52 -6.26 -45.25
CA ALA A 61 5.11 -6.23 -44.93
C ALA A 61 5.00 -5.41 -43.66
N ALA A 62 4.35 -4.25 -43.74
CA ALA A 62 3.96 -3.50 -42.56
C ALA A 62 3.19 -4.47 -41.67
N SER A 63 3.80 -4.90 -40.57
CA SER A 63 3.10 -5.63 -39.54
C SER A 63 1.99 -4.69 -39.07
N THR A 64 0.75 -5.06 -39.36
CA THR A 64 -0.41 -4.46 -38.72
C THR A 64 -0.27 -4.81 -37.25
N GLU A 65 0.40 -3.95 -36.47
CA GLU A 65 0.41 -4.08 -35.02
C GLU A 65 -1.05 -3.92 -34.59
N GLU A 66 -1.65 -5.01 -34.12
CA GLU A 66 -2.93 -4.98 -33.41
C GLU A 66 -2.80 -3.90 -32.33
N PRO A 67 -3.76 -2.95 -32.22
CA PRO A 67 -3.71 -1.92 -31.19
C PRO A 67 -3.53 -2.57 -29.82
N PHE A 68 -2.55 -2.11 -29.05
CA PHE A 68 -2.35 -2.58 -27.68
C PHE A 68 -3.63 -2.30 -26.87
N GLU A 69 -4.32 -3.38 -26.47
CA GLU A 69 -5.43 -3.29 -25.54
C GLU A 69 -4.89 -3.38 -24.11
N GLU A 70 -4.99 -2.28 -23.36
CA GLU A 70 -4.65 -2.32 -21.95
C GLU A 70 -5.56 -3.31 -21.20
N PRO A 71 -5.00 -4.16 -20.33
CA PRO A 71 -5.80 -5.01 -19.48
C PRO A 71 -6.69 -4.14 -18.57
N PHE A 72 -7.94 -4.57 -18.41
CA PHE A 72 -8.91 -3.87 -17.55
C PHE A 72 -8.42 -3.75 -16.10
N MET A 73 -7.68 -4.76 -15.61
CA MET A 73 -7.07 -4.79 -14.30
C MET A 73 -5.70 -5.46 -14.41
N ASP A 74 -4.70 -4.82 -13.82
CA ASP A 74 -3.35 -5.34 -13.61
C ASP A 74 -2.94 -5.06 -12.15
N GLY A 75 -1.69 -5.39 -11.82
CA GLY A 75 -1.15 -5.14 -10.49
C GLY A 75 -1.18 -3.66 -10.13
N ASP A 76 -0.65 -2.82 -11.01
CA ASP A 76 -0.42 -1.40 -10.75
C ASP A 76 -1.75 -0.65 -10.56
N LYS A 77 -2.76 -0.98 -11.37
CA LYS A 77 -4.13 -0.47 -11.20
C LYS A 77 -4.71 -0.88 -9.85
N LEU A 78 -4.53 -2.14 -9.43
CA LEU A 78 -4.99 -2.59 -8.12
C LEU A 78 -4.29 -1.82 -6.99
N HIS A 79 -2.97 -1.65 -7.06
CA HIS A 79 -2.20 -0.86 -6.09
C HIS A 79 -2.72 0.57 -5.99
N GLY A 80 -2.87 1.25 -7.13
CA GLY A 80 -3.42 2.60 -7.21
C GLY A 80 -4.83 2.71 -6.62
N TYR A 81 -5.73 1.77 -6.92
CA TYR A 81 -7.07 1.74 -6.33
C TYR A 81 -7.05 1.53 -4.82
N LEU A 82 -6.17 0.68 -4.30
CA LEU A 82 -6.02 0.47 -2.85
C LEU A 82 -5.56 1.74 -2.14
N GLY A 83 -4.56 2.44 -2.69
CA GLY A 83 -4.07 3.72 -2.17
C GLY A 83 -5.15 4.80 -2.18
N ALA A 84 -5.84 4.97 -3.32
CA ALA A 84 -6.93 5.94 -3.45
C ALA A 84 -8.11 5.63 -2.51
N ALA A 85 -8.53 4.37 -2.41
CA ALA A 85 -9.60 3.95 -1.51
C ALA A 85 -9.21 4.14 -0.03
N SER A 86 -7.95 3.90 0.32
CA SER A 86 -7.41 4.20 1.66
C SER A 86 -7.56 5.68 2.00
N LEU A 87 -7.10 6.58 1.12
CA LEU A 87 -7.22 8.03 1.32
C LEU A 87 -8.68 8.48 1.39
N LEU A 88 -9.53 8.03 0.48
CA LEU A 88 -10.96 8.35 0.49
C LEU A 88 -11.61 7.94 1.81
N THR A 89 -11.29 6.75 2.31
CA THR A 89 -11.84 6.25 3.58
C THR A 89 -11.30 7.04 4.78
N ALA A 90 -10.04 7.51 4.74
CA ALA A 90 -9.50 8.41 5.75
C ALA A 90 -10.24 9.76 5.76
N LEU A 91 -10.58 10.31 4.59
CA LEU A 91 -11.40 11.52 4.50
C LEU A 91 -12.81 11.31 5.06
N LEU A 92 -13.44 10.17 4.77
CA LEU A 92 -14.73 9.79 5.38
C LEU A 92 -14.62 9.62 6.90
N THR A 93 -13.49 9.10 7.39
CA THR A 93 -13.21 8.99 8.82
C THR A 93 -13.18 10.37 9.47
N ALA A 94 -12.48 11.33 8.86
CA ALA A 94 -12.43 12.71 9.35
C ALA A 94 -13.81 13.37 9.34
N ALA A 95 -14.58 13.22 8.26
CA ALA A 95 -15.91 13.79 8.10
C ALA A 95 -16.95 13.24 9.09
N THR A 96 -16.72 12.04 9.62
CA THR A 96 -17.65 11.35 10.55
C THR A 96 -17.17 11.34 11.98
N ALA A 97 -16.13 12.12 12.30
CA ALA A 97 -15.61 12.25 13.65
C ALA A 97 -16.74 12.65 14.63
N PRO A 98 -16.91 11.91 15.74
CA PRO A 98 -17.97 12.21 16.68
C PRO A 98 -17.70 13.53 17.39
N ASP A 99 -18.74 14.33 17.58
CA ASP A 99 -18.67 15.54 18.39
C ASP A 99 -18.33 15.17 19.84
N SER A 100 -17.18 15.67 20.30
CA SER A 100 -16.65 15.42 21.64
C SER A 100 -16.91 16.57 22.61
N GLU A 101 -17.53 17.65 22.15
CA GLU A 101 -17.83 18.85 22.94
C GLU A 101 -19.13 18.72 23.72
N ASN A 102 -19.99 17.73 23.41
CA ASN A 102 -21.23 17.53 24.15
C ASN A 102 -20.95 17.18 25.64
N PRO A 103 -21.26 18.09 26.59
CA PRO A 103 -20.93 17.89 28.00
C PRO A 103 -21.67 16.70 28.61
N ALA A 104 -22.84 16.33 28.07
CA ALA A 104 -23.66 15.24 28.56
C ALA A 104 -23.04 13.85 28.32
N LEU A 105 -22.13 13.74 27.35
CA LEU A 105 -21.47 12.48 26.99
C LEU A 105 -20.11 12.30 27.68
N ARG A 106 -19.54 13.35 28.26
CA ARG A 106 -18.17 13.33 28.81
C ARG A 106 -17.97 12.19 29.82
N GLY A 107 -16.90 11.43 29.63
CA GLY A 107 -16.56 10.28 30.48
C GLY A 107 -17.34 8.99 30.18
N GLN A 108 -18.39 9.04 29.34
CA GLN A 108 -19.08 7.83 28.89
C GLN A 108 -18.22 7.05 27.88
N PRO A 109 -18.34 5.71 27.82
CA PRO A 109 -17.67 4.91 26.79
C PRO A 109 -18.08 5.33 25.38
N ILE A 110 -17.11 5.48 24.48
CA ILE A 110 -17.39 5.75 23.07
C ILE A 110 -17.89 4.45 22.42
N LYS A 111 -19.04 4.53 21.75
CA LYS A 111 -19.54 3.43 20.93
C LYS A 111 -18.75 3.37 19.62
N LYS A 112 -18.33 2.17 19.22
CA LYS A 112 -17.72 1.94 17.90
C LYS A 112 -18.77 2.23 16.82
N GLY A 113 -18.62 3.35 16.13
CA GLY A 113 -19.48 3.77 15.02
C GLY A 113 -18.73 3.82 13.70
N PHE A 114 -19.35 4.43 12.69
CA PHE A 114 -18.78 4.53 11.34
C PHE A 114 -17.36 5.12 11.33
N HIS A 115 -17.09 6.18 12.10
CA HIS A 115 -15.75 6.76 12.25
C HIS A 115 -14.67 5.71 12.63
N HIS A 116 -14.99 4.82 13.57
CA HIS A 116 -14.03 3.79 14.01
C HIS A 116 -13.73 2.80 12.88
N TYR A 117 -14.76 2.30 12.20
CA TYR A 117 -14.61 1.32 11.14
C TYR A 117 -14.01 1.92 9.88
N ALA A 118 -14.38 3.15 9.52
CA ALA A 118 -13.74 3.87 8.42
C ALA A 118 -12.24 4.05 8.68
N GLY A 119 -11.83 4.44 9.89
CA GLY A 119 -10.41 4.58 10.22
C GLY A 119 -9.65 3.25 10.13
N LEU A 120 -10.28 2.16 10.61
CA LEU A 120 -9.74 0.81 10.51
C LEU A 120 -9.59 0.36 9.04
N THR A 121 -10.62 0.60 8.22
CA THR A 121 -10.63 0.27 6.80
C THR A 121 -9.59 1.09 6.04
N ALA A 122 -9.41 2.38 6.35
CA ALA A 122 -8.37 3.21 5.75
C ALA A 122 -6.97 2.63 6.03
N ALA A 123 -6.69 2.26 7.28
CA ALA A 123 -5.43 1.63 7.66
C ALA A 123 -5.22 0.27 6.96
N ALA A 124 -6.27 -0.56 6.87
CA ALA A 124 -6.20 -1.86 6.20
C ALA A 124 -5.94 -1.73 4.69
N LEU A 125 -6.67 -0.83 4.02
CA LEU A 125 -6.48 -0.56 2.58
C LEU A 125 -5.09 0.04 2.32
N GLY A 126 -4.61 0.94 3.18
CA GLY A 126 -3.26 1.49 3.08
C GLY A 126 -2.19 0.41 3.24
N GLY A 127 -2.41 -0.53 4.18
CA GLY A 127 -1.56 -1.70 4.35
C GLY A 127 -1.53 -2.59 3.11
N ALA A 128 -2.70 -2.86 2.51
CA ALA A 128 -2.79 -3.61 1.26
C ALA A 128 -2.10 -2.89 0.09
N ALA A 129 -2.23 -1.56 0.00
CA ALA A 129 -1.53 -0.73 -0.98
C ALA A 129 -0.01 -0.84 -0.79
N VAL A 130 0.51 -0.70 0.43
CA VAL A 130 1.93 -0.85 0.73
C VAL A 130 2.43 -2.24 0.32
N LEU A 131 1.71 -3.31 0.68
CA LEU A 131 2.10 -4.68 0.33
C LEU A 131 2.10 -4.93 -1.18
N SER A 132 1.07 -4.47 -1.89
CA SER A 132 1.01 -4.59 -3.36
C SER A 132 2.09 -3.77 -4.06
N GLY A 133 2.36 -2.56 -3.58
CA GLY A 133 3.42 -1.69 -4.13
C GLY A 133 4.81 -2.28 -3.92
N PHE A 134 5.07 -2.90 -2.76
CA PHE A 134 6.30 -3.67 -2.57
C PHE A 134 6.42 -4.85 -3.54
N ILE A 135 5.33 -5.51 -3.92
CA ILE A 135 5.40 -6.62 -4.87
C ILE A 135 5.70 -6.11 -6.29
N GLN A 136 5.19 -4.94 -6.64
CA GLN A 136 5.25 -4.39 -8.00
C GLN A 136 6.51 -3.57 -8.25
N HIS A 137 6.91 -2.74 -7.28
CA HIS A 137 7.93 -1.70 -7.47
C HIS A 137 9.25 -1.97 -6.74
N THR A 138 9.50 -3.19 -6.24
CA THR A 138 10.77 -3.48 -5.55
C THR A 138 12.00 -3.32 -6.42
N GLU A 139 11.86 -3.50 -7.73
CA GLU A 139 12.99 -3.40 -8.68
C GLU A 139 13.31 -1.94 -9.03
N ASP A 140 12.34 -1.04 -8.82
CA ASP A 140 12.43 0.39 -9.16
C ASP A 140 13.06 1.24 -8.04
N LEU A 141 13.33 0.63 -6.88
CA LEU A 141 13.85 1.35 -5.72
C LEU A 141 15.32 1.77 -5.88
N GLU A 142 15.53 3.07 -6.08
CA GLU A 142 16.85 3.68 -6.01
C GLU A 142 17.21 4.16 -4.59
N PRO A 143 18.50 4.18 -4.20
CA PRO A 143 18.93 4.71 -2.91
C PRO A 143 18.99 6.25 -2.91
N SER A 144 17.90 6.92 -3.29
CA SER A 144 17.81 8.38 -3.37
C SER A 144 16.49 8.87 -2.79
N LEU A 145 16.53 9.84 -1.87
CA LEU A 145 15.30 10.50 -1.40
C LEU A 145 14.71 11.50 -2.40
N LEU A 146 15.48 11.82 -3.46
CA LEU A 146 15.02 12.67 -4.56
C LEU A 146 14.39 11.85 -5.68
N ASP A 147 14.53 10.52 -5.63
CA ASP A 147 13.85 9.62 -6.53
C ASP A 147 12.35 9.56 -6.16
N PRO A 148 11.43 9.85 -7.10
CA PRO A 148 10.00 9.85 -6.84
C PRO A 148 9.47 8.52 -6.30
N ASP A 149 9.96 7.39 -6.80
CA ASP A 149 9.46 6.05 -6.45
C ASP A 149 9.85 5.68 -5.01
N THR A 150 11.09 6.01 -4.64
CA THR A 150 11.59 5.88 -3.26
C THR A 150 10.81 6.78 -2.29
N ALA A 151 10.53 8.02 -2.71
CA ALA A 151 9.73 8.95 -1.91
C ALA A 151 8.26 8.48 -1.77
N HIS A 152 7.65 7.99 -2.85
CA HIS A 152 6.32 7.39 -2.88
C HIS A 152 6.24 6.25 -1.86
N MET A 153 7.15 5.27 -1.94
CA MET A 153 7.18 4.12 -1.04
C MET A 153 7.29 4.56 0.43
N LEU A 154 8.23 5.46 0.75
CA LEU A 154 8.43 5.94 2.11
C LEU A 154 7.19 6.66 2.64
N LEU A 155 6.60 7.55 1.84
CA LEU A 155 5.40 8.28 2.21
C LEU A 155 4.20 7.35 2.37
N GLY A 156 4.02 6.35 1.51
CA GLY A 156 2.94 5.36 1.62
C GLY A 156 3.04 4.50 2.88
N VAL A 157 4.25 4.06 3.23
CA VAL A 157 4.53 3.32 4.48
C VAL A 157 4.29 4.19 5.71
N LEU A 158 4.80 5.43 5.72
CA LEU A 158 4.62 6.36 6.83
C LEU A 158 3.14 6.75 7.00
N ALA A 159 2.44 6.98 5.90
CA ALA A 159 1.03 7.28 5.88
C ALA A 159 0.21 6.17 6.54
N THR A 160 0.42 4.93 6.08
CA THR A 160 -0.25 3.75 6.61
C THR A 160 0.08 3.54 8.09
N SER A 161 1.34 3.73 8.47
CA SER A 161 1.77 3.66 9.87
C SER A 161 1.07 4.71 10.74
N ALA A 162 0.91 5.93 10.23
CA ALA A 162 0.21 7.01 10.92
C ALA A 162 -1.29 6.72 11.06
N TYR A 163 -1.93 6.10 10.07
CA TYR A 163 -3.32 5.61 10.19
C TYR A 163 -3.45 4.52 11.26
N ALA A 164 -2.58 3.51 11.24
CA ALA A 164 -2.58 2.46 12.25
C ALA A 164 -2.36 3.03 13.66
N TYR A 165 -1.41 3.97 13.80
CA TYR A 165 -1.19 4.69 15.05
C TYR A 165 -2.44 5.47 15.48
N ALA A 166 -3.06 6.22 14.57
CA ALA A 166 -4.29 6.95 14.86
C ALA A 166 -5.35 5.99 15.43
N VAL A 167 -5.68 4.91 14.72
CA VAL A 167 -6.66 3.91 15.17
C VAL A 167 -6.30 3.35 16.56
N SER A 168 -5.02 3.05 16.81
CA SER A 168 -4.55 2.53 18.11
C SER A 168 -4.71 3.52 19.28
N LYS A 169 -4.67 4.83 18.99
CA LYS A 169 -4.77 5.92 19.97
C LYS A 169 -6.16 6.52 20.10
N GLY A 170 -7.15 5.96 19.40
CA GLY A 170 -8.54 6.42 19.50
C GLY A 170 -9.02 6.49 20.96
N PRO A 171 -9.73 7.56 21.36
CA PRO A 171 -10.21 7.70 22.73
C PRO A 171 -11.23 6.60 23.05
N LYS A 172 -11.21 6.11 24.29
CA LYS A 172 -12.18 5.11 24.78
C LYS A 172 -13.42 5.76 25.40
N LYS A 173 -13.33 7.04 25.76
CA LYS A 173 -14.38 7.81 26.44
C LYS A 173 -14.48 9.22 25.86
N TYR A 174 -15.69 9.77 25.80
CA TYR A 174 -15.90 11.13 25.29
C TYR A 174 -15.25 12.19 26.18
N GLY A 175 -14.76 13.28 25.56
CA GLY A 175 -14.16 14.41 26.26
C GLY A 175 -12.87 14.08 27.04
N MET A 176 -12.24 12.94 26.75
CA MET A 176 -10.91 12.57 27.25
C MET A 176 -9.95 12.70 26.07
N GLY A 177 -8.86 13.44 26.25
CA GLY A 177 -7.91 13.77 25.17
C GLY A 177 -7.47 12.53 24.38
N SER A 178 -7.46 12.65 23.05
CA SER A 178 -7.30 11.53 22.12
C SER A 178 -5.83 11.15 21.83
N GLY A 179 -4.88 11.51 22.70
CA GLY A 179 -3.47 11.12 22.59
C GLY A 179 -2.82 11.36 21.21
N GLY A 180 -3.23 12.40 20.48
CA GLY A 180 -2.71 12.70 19.14
C GLY A 180 -3.33 11.92 17.98
N HIS A 181 -4.35 11.07 18.21
CA HIS A 181 -5.07 10.31 17.16
C HIS A 181 -5.42 11.16 15.93
N ALA A 182 -6.05 12.32 16.14
CA ALA A 182 -6.51 13.17 15.02
C ALA A 182 -5.32 13.74 14.23
N ALA A 183 -4.28 14.20 14.92
CA ALA A 183 -3.06 14.71 14.28
C ALA A 183 -2.36 13.61 13.47
N ALA A 184 -2.28 12.38 14.00
CA ALA A 184 -1.73 11.25 13.27
C ALA A 184 -2.60 10.85 12.06
N GLY A 185 -3.93 10.89 12.18
CA GLY A 185 -4.83 10.65 11.07
C GLY A 185 -4.67 11.67 9.95
N ILE A 186 -4.56 12.96 10.30
CA ILE A 186 -4.31 14.05 9.33
C ILE A 186 -2.94 13.88 8.68
N ALA A 187 -1.89 13.64 9.48
CA ALA A 187 -0.55 13.42 8.95
C ALA A 187 -0.53 12.23 7.98
N GLY A 188 -1.21 11.13 8.34
CA GLY A 188 -1.38 9.97 7.47
C GLY A 188 -2.05 10.31 6.15
N ALA A 189 -3.15 11.08 6.18
CA ALA A 189 -3.86 11.49 4.98
C ALA A 189 -3.03 12.42 4.08
N SER A 190 -2.31 13.37 4.67
CA SER A 190 -1.41 14.24 3.91
C SER A 190 -0.27 13.46 3.26
N MET A 191 0.35 12.52 3.98
CA MET A 191 1.42 11.69 3.44
C MET A 191 0.91 10.74 2.34
N MET A 192 -0.27 10.14 2.52
CA MET A 192 -0.89 9.29 1.49
C MET A 192 -1.22 10.10 0.23
N GLY A 193 -1.79 11.31 0.40
CA GLY A 193 -2.06 12.20 -0.72
C GLY A 193 -0.80 12.59 -1.48
N MET A 194 0.30 12.84 -0.78
CA MET A 194 1.60 13.13 -1.41
C MET A 194 2.19 11.89 -2.10
N ALA A 195 2.08 10.70 -1.49
CA ALA A 195 2.51 9.45 -2.13
C ALA A 195 1.79 9.25 -3.47
N ILE A 196 0.45 9.35 -3.46
CA ILE A 196 -0.35 9.25 -4.68
C ILE A 196 0.03 10.32 -5.70
N TYR A 197 0.31 11.55 -5.28
CA TYR A 197 0.74 12.60 -6.19
C TYR A 197 2.08 12.32 -6.88
N LEU A 198 3.01 11.64 -6.20
CA LEU A 198 4.33 11.31 -6.78
C LEU A 198 4.29 10.16 -7.79
N GLU A 199 3.21 9.37 -7.78
CA GLU A 199 2.98 8.27 -8.73
C GLU A 199 2.50 8.74 -10.11
N PHE A 200 2.02 10.00 -10.22
CA PHE A 200 1.44 10.57 -11.45
C PHE A 200 2.24 11.78 -11.95
#